data_AF-A0A960WDU4-F1
#
_entry.id   AF-A0A960WDU4-F1
#
_cell.length_a   1.000
_cell.length_b   1.000
_cell.length_c   1.000
_cell.angle_alpha   90.00
_cell.angle_beta   90.00
_cell.angle_gamma   90.00
#
_symmetry.space_group_name_H-M   'P 1'
#
loop_
_entity.id
_entity.type
_entity.pdbx_description
1 polymer ?
#
loop_
_entity_poly.entity_id
_entity_poly.type
_entity_poly.pdbx_seq_one_letter_code
_entity_poly.pdbx_strand_id
1 'polypeptide(L)' 'SFKVKEYKPYTGRNPKTGDQVQVRAKKLPFFKVGKALKERVDEIAQEKFAAEDRANISKSES' A
#
# COMPACT_ATOMS: atom_id res chain seq x y z
N SER A 1 -2.03 -14.77 3.55
CA SER A 1 -3.21 -15.61 3.30
C SER A 1 -4.32 -14.77 2.72
N PHE A 2 -5.10 -15.34 1.79
CA PHE A 2 -6.29 -14.69 1.25
C PHE A 2 -7.50 -14.99 2.13
N LYS A 3 -8.34 -13.98 2.35
CA LYS A 3 -9.60 -14.07 3.10
C LYS A 3 -10.66 -13.26 2.38
N VAL A 4 -11.92 -13.57 2.60
CA VAL A 4 -13.04 -12.73 2.14
C VAL A 4 -13.41 -11.80 3.29
N LYS A 5 -13.45 -10.48 3.03
CA LYS A 5 -13.89 -9.47 3.99
C LYS A 5 -15.23 -8.90 3.58
N GLU A 6 -16.15 -8.83 4.53
CA GLU A 6 -17.47 -8.26 4.33
C GLU A 6 -17.45 -6.77 4.71
N TYR A 7 -17.94 -5.94 3.79
CA TYR A 7 -18.03 -4.50 3.97
C TYR A 7 -19.50 -4.10 4.03
N LYS A 8 -19.85 -3.36 5.10
CA LYS A 8 -21.17 -2.75 5.29
C LYS A 8 -21.40 -1.62 4.28
N PRO A 9 -22.66 -1.28 3.98
CA PRO A 9 -22.95 -0.11 3.15
C PRO A 9 -22.47 1.17 3.87
N TYR A 10 -22.04 2.17 3.09
CA TYR A 10 -21.58 3.47 3.61
C TYR A 10 -21.76 4.58 2.57
N THR A 11 -21.76 5.83 3.02
CA THR A 11 -21.75 7.01 2.15
C THR A 11 -20.32 7.48 1.95
N GLY A 12 -19.86 7.49 0.70
CA GLY A 12 -18.56 8.05 0.30
C GLY A 12 -18.70 9.40 -0.40
N ARG A 13 -17.58 9.92 -0.89
CA ARG A 13 -17.54 11.09 -1.77
C ARG A 13 -16.79 10.80 -3.06
N ASN A 14 -17.25 11.38 -4.16
CA ASN A 14 -16.53 11.34 -5.42
C ASN A 14 -15.24 12.17 -5.30
N PRO A 15 -14.04 11.60 -5.50
CA PRO A 15 -12.78 12.35 -5.39
C PRO A 15 -12.66 13.53 -6.37
N LYS A 16 -13.41 13.51 -7.47
CA LYS A 16 -13.37 14.55 -8.51
C LYS A 16 -14.32 15.72 -8.23
N THR A 17 -15.54 15.44 -7.75
CA THR A 17 -16.60 16.46 -7.60
C THR A 17 -16.98 16.76 -6.16
N GLY A 18 -16.65 15.88 -5.21
CA GLY A 18 -17.04 16.01 -3.80
C GLY A 18 -18.46 15.54 -3.50
N ASP A 19 -19.25 15.19 -4.52
CA ASP A 19 -20.63 14.74 -4.37
C ASP A 19 -20.72 13.47 -3.52
N GLN A 20 -21.80 13.36 -2.76
CA GLN A 20 -22.07 12.19 -1.93
C GLN A 20 -22.54 11.02 -2.79
N VAL A 21 -21.95 9.84 -2.57
CA VAL A 21 -22.30 8.61 -3.29
C VAL A 21 -22.54 7.49 -2.29
N GLN A 22 -23.67 6.81 -2.40
CA GLN A 22 -23.95 5.63 -1.58
C GLN A 22 -23.27 4.38 -2.14
N VAL A 23 -22.51 3.70 -1.29
CA VAL A 23 -21.81 2.45 -1.60
C VAL A 23 -22.55 1.30 -0.93
N ARG A 24 -22.98 0.33 -1.74
CA ARG A 24 -23.70 -0.87 -1.27
C ARG A 24 -22.76 -1.84 -0.53
N ALA A 25 -23.36 -2.70 0.28
CA ALA A 25 -22.65 -3.80 0.93
C ALA A 25 -21.99 -4.73 -0.10
N LYS A 26 -20.81 -5.26 0.22
CA LYS A 26 -20.07 -6.17 -0.68
C LYS A 26 -19.11 -7.08 0.08
N LYS A 27 -18.78 -8.22 -0.52
CA LYS A 27 -17.72 -9.12 -0.06
C LYS A 27 -16.54 -9.01 -1.01
N LEU A 28 -15.36 -8.70 -0.48
CA LEU A 28 -14.16 -8.52 -1.30
C LEU A 28 -13.01 -9.42 -0.83
N PRO A 29 -12.17 -9.91 -1.74
CA PRO A 29 -10.95 -10.60 -1.36
C PRO A 29 -9.99 -9.62 -0.67
N PHE A 30 -9.37 -10.09 0.41
CA PHE A 30 -8.41 -9.37 1.22
C PHE A 30 -7.22 -10.28 1.49
N PHE A 31 -6.01 -9.79 1.21
CA PHE A 31 -4.79 -10.51 1.55
C PHE A 31 -4.23 -10.02 2.88
N LYS A 32 -4.08 -10.93 3.84
CA LYS A 32 -3.31 -10.70 5.07
C LYS A 32 -1.88 -11.18 4.85
N VAL A 33 -0.94 -10.25 4.84
CA VAL A 33 0.50 -10.56 4.73
C VAL A 33 0.97 -11.35 5.95
N GLY A 34 1.84 -12.34 5.72
CA GLY A 34 2.53 -13.08 6.78
C GLY A 34 3.83 -12.38 7.17
N LYS A 35 4.34 -12.68 8.37
CA LYS A 35 5.56 -12.06 8.92
C LYS A 35 6.75 -12.14 7.95
N ALA A 36 7.09 -13.35 7.51
CA ALA A 36 8.25 -13.58 6.64
C ALA A 36 8.21 -12.82 5.30
N LEU A 37 7.03 -12.71 4.67
CA LEU A 37 6.90 -11.95 3.42
C LEU A 37 7.05 -10.44 3.67
N LYS A 38 6.49 -9.95 4.77
CA LYS A 38 6.61 -8.53 5.13
C LYS A 38 8.08 -8.15 5.36
N GLU A 39 8.77 -8.91 6.21
CA GLU A 39 10.18 -8.65 6.56
C GLU A 39 11.06 -8.64 5.32
N ARG A 40 10.92 -9.65 4.44
CA ARG A 40 11.70 -9.71 3.21
C ARG A 40 11.50 -8.50 2.29
N VAL A 41 10.26 -8.00 2.18
CA VAL A 41 9.96 -6.83 1.34
C VAL A 41 10.52 -5.56 1.99
N ASP A 42 10.40 -5.44 3.30
CA ASP A 42 10.91 -4.29 4.06
C ASP A 42 12.45 -4.23 3.99
N GLU A 43 13.16 -5.36 4.11
CA GLU A 43 14.62 -5.47 3.95
C GLU A 43 15.08 -5.02 2.56
N ILE A 44 14.47 -5.56 1.49
CA ILE A 44 14.78 -5.18 0.11
C ILE A 44 14.54 -3.68 -0.10
N ALA A 45 13.49 -3.12 0.49
CA ALA A 45 13.22 -1.68 0.39
C ALA A 45 14.33 -0.88 1.07
N GLN A 46 14.76 -1.25 2.28
CA GLN A 46 15.84 -0.58 3.00
C GLN A 46 17.17 -0.63 2.26
N GLU A 47 17.53 -1.77 1.68
CA GLU A 47 18.75 -1.91 0.88
C GLU A 47 18.74 -1.01 -0.35
N LYS A 48 17.60 -0.85 -1.01
CA LYS A 48 17.46 0.04 -2.16
C LYS A 48 17.63 1.51 -1.79
N PHE A 49 16.98 1.97 -0.73
CA PHE A 49 17.15 3.34 -0.25
C PHE A 49 18.61 3.61 0.16
N ALA A 50 19.24 2.68 0.87
CA ALA A 50 20.66 2.81 1.25
C ALA A 50 21.60 2.82 0.03
N ALA A 51 21.30 2.06 -1.03
CA ALA A 51 22.07 2.06 -2.26
C ALA A 51 21.88 3.37 -3.07
N GLU A 52 20.66 3.89 -3.14
CA GLU A 52 20.34 5.16 -3.79
C GLU A 52 21.01 6.35 -3.09
N ASP A 53 21.02 6.38 -1.75
CA ASP A 53 21.71 7.41 -0.97
C ASP A 53 23.22 7.39 -1.24
N ARG A 54 23.85 6.21 -1.24
CA ARG A 54 25.28 6.06 -1.57
C ARG A 54 25.61 6.54 -2.99
N ALA A 55 24.76 6.19 -3.96
CA ALA A 55 24.93 6.62 -5.34
C ALA A 55 24.78 8.15 -5.50
N ASN A 56 23.86 8.77 -4.78
CA ASN A 56 23.65 10.21 -4.81
C ASN A 56 24.81 10.98 -4.17
N ILE A 57 25.36 10.50 -3.06
CA ILE A 57 26.56 11.08 -2.42
C ILE A 57 27.75 11.07 -3.41
N SER A 58 27.99 9.95 -4.09
CA SER A 58 29.10 9.83 -5.05
C SER A 58 28.99 10.78 -6.27
N LYS A 59 27.76 11.15 -6.65
CA LYS A 59 27.50 12.10 -7.74
C LYS A 59 27.64 13.57 -7.32
N SER A 60 27.51 13.88 -6.04
CA SER A 60 27.64 15.26 -5.54
C SER A 60 29.10 15.69 -5.31
N GLU A 61 30.01 14.73 -5.21
CA GLU A 61 31.45 14.98 -5.02
C GLU A 61 32.24 15.02 -6.34
N SER A 62 31.57 14.89 -7.48
CA SER A 62 32.12 15.01 -8.85
C SER A 62 31.65 16.30 -9.51
#